data_AF-A0A8B9P7D6-F1
#
_entry.id   AF-A0A8B9P7D6-F1
#
_cell.length_a   1.000
_cell.length_b   1.000
_cell.length_c   1.000
_cell.angle_alpha   90.00
_cell.angle_beta   90.00
_cell.angle_gamma   90.00
#
_symmetry.space_group_name_H-M   'P 1'
#
loop_
_entity.id
_entity.type
_entity.pdbx_description
1 polymer ?
#
loop_
_entity_poly.entity_id
_entity_poly.type
_entity_poly.pdbx_seq_one_letter_code
_entity_poly.pdbx_strand_id
1 'polypeptide(L)' 'MGQPVPPGCGAGEVTGWFEVTVGGRLVHSKKNGDGFVDTDAKLQKIVAAIKAALA' A
#
# COMPACT_ATOMS: atom_id res chain seq x y z
N MET A 1 -6.52 -4.02 -39.66
CA MET A 1 -5.23 -4.20 -38.96
C MET A 1 -5.10 -3.04 -37.98
N GLY A 2 -5.30 -3.28 -36.68
CA GLY A 2 -5.19 -2.22 -35.66
C GLY A 2 -3.72 -1.87 -35.43
N GLN A 3 -3.39 -0.58 -35.31
CA GLN A 3 -2.02 -0.14 -35.05
C GLN A 3 -1.47 -0.79 -33.78
N PRO A 4 -0.18 -1.18 -33.75
CA PRO A 4 0.45 -1.65 -32.53
C PRO A 4 0.49 -0.51 -31.51
N VAL A 5 0.03 -0.80 -30.29
CA VAL A 5 0.12 0.12 -29.15
C VAL A 5 1.61 0.43 -28.88
N PRO A 6 2.01 1.70 -28.71
CA PRO A 6 3.38 2.04 -28.40
C PRO A 6 3.79 1.43 -27.05
N PRO A 7 5.04 0.99 -26.87
CA PRO A 7 5.53 0.52 -25.57
C PRO A 7 5.53 1.72 -24.62
N GLY A 8 4.54 1.75 -23.74
CA GLY A 8 4.17 2.93 -22.95
C GLY A 8 2.69 2.99 -22.58
N CYS A 9 1.84 2.12 -23.14
CA CYS A 9 0.46 1.97 -22.69
C CYS A 9 0.38 1.33 -21.29
N GLY A 10 0.36 2.18 -20.25
CA GLY A 10 -0.41 1.91 -19.03
C GLY A 10 0.32 1.34 -17.82
N ALA A 11 1.64 1.23 -17.83
CA ALA A 11 2.40 1.08 -16.58
C ALA A 11 2.94 2.44 -16.17
N GLY A 12 2.05 3.41 -15.93
CA GLY A 12 2.46 4.55 -15.13
C GLY A 12 3.05 4.00 -13.84
N GLU A 13 4.21 4.49 -13.42
CA GLU A 13 4.75 4.22 -12.09
C GLU A 13 3.58 4.19 -11.10
N VAL A 14 3.52 3.19 -10.20
CA VAL A 14 2.45 3.09 -9.22
C VAL A 14 2.52 4.32 -8.32
N THR A 15 1.91 5.42 -8.76
CA THR A 15 1.88 6.67 -8.03
C THR A 15 0.86 6.54 -6.90
N GLY A 16 1.20 7.11 -5.75
CA GLY A 16 0.44 6.96 -4.51
C GLY A 16 1.03 5.90 -3.60
N TRP A 17 2.10 6.28 -2.89
CA TRP A 17 2.58 5.55 -1.73
C TRP A 17 1.60 5.72 -0.57
N PHE A 18 1.35 4.64 0.15
CA PHE A 18 0.56 4.66 1.37
C PHE A 18 1.41 4.01 2.46
N GLU A 19 1.83 4.82 3.43
CA GLU A 19 2.70 4.40 4.52
C GLU A 19 2.03 4.76 5.84
N VAL A 20 1.97 3.80 6.75
CA VAL A 20 1.37 3.97 8.08
C VAL A 20 2.45 3.72 9.12
N THR A 21 2.65 4.70 9.99
CA THR A 21 3.59 4.62 11.11
C THR A 21 2.81 4.79 12.41
N VAL A 22 3.06 3.92 13.38
CA VAL A 22 2.44 3.96 14.71
C VAL A 22 3.56 3.90 15.75
N GLY A 23 3.60 4.86 16.68
CA GLY A 23 4.66 4.91 17.71
C GLY A 23 6.09 4.93 17.12
N GLY A 24 6.28 5.55 15.96
CA GLY A 24 7.58 5.59 15.27
C GLY A 24 7.97 4.32 14.51
N ARG A 25 7.10 3.30 14.44
CA ARG A 25 7.33 2.05 13.70
C ARG A 25 6.46 1.99 12.44
N LEU A 26 7.07 1.65 11.30
CA LEU A 26 6.34 1.42 10.04
C LEU A 26 5.53 0.13 10.14
N VAL A 27 4.20 0.21 9.99
CA VAL A 27 3.28 -0.94 10.16
C VAL A 27 2.62 -1.38 8.85
N HIS A 28 2.56 -0.50 7.86
CA HIS A 28 2.12 -0.80 6.49
C HIS A 28 2.87 0.11 5.52
N SER A 29 3.40 -0.43 4.44
CA SER A 29 4.00 0.34 3.35
C SER A 29 3.66 -0.29 2.01
N LYS A 30 2.84 0.42 1.24
CA LYS A 30 2.60 0.08 -0.17
C LYS A 30 3.92 0.12 -0.97
N LYS A 31 4.86 0.99 -0.58
CA LYS A 31 6.19 1.11 -1.18
C LYS A 31 7.05 -0.13 -0.93
N ASN A 32 6.95 -0.72 0.26
CA ASN A 32 7.71 -1.90 0.65
C ASN A 32 7.01 -3.22 0.31
N GLY A 33 5.93 -3.19 -0.47
CA GLY A 33 5.25 -4.39 -0.98
C GLY A 33 4.03 -4.86 -0.19
N ASP A 34 3.57 -4.14 0.85
CA ASP A 34 2.32 -4.53 1.55
C ASP A 34 1.06 -4.34 0.67
N GLY A 35 1.19 -3.61 -0.45
CA GLY A 35 0.09 -3.33 -1.38
C GLY A 35 -0.98 -2.40 -0.80
N PHE A 36 -2.18 -2.44 -1.36
CA PHE A 36 -3.34 -1.69 -0.87
C PHE A 36 -3.90 -2.33 0.41
N VAL A 37 -4.54 -1.53 1.27
CA VAL A 37 -5.31 -2.00 2.44
C VAL A 37 -6.71 -2.37 1.96
N ASP A 38 -6.82 -3.46 1.23
CA ASP A 38 -8.02 -3.90 0.50
C ASP A 38 -8.68 -5.16 1.11
N THR A 39 -8.13 -5.68 2.21
CA THR A 39 -8.69 -6.81 2.95
C THR A 39 -8.84 -6.45 4.42
N ASP A 40 -9.81 -7.09 5.08
CA ASP A 40 -9.99 -6.92 6.52
C ASP A 40 -8.72 -7.28 7.29
N ALA A 41 -8.03 -8.35 6.91
CA ALA A 41 -6.76 -8.75 7.54
C ALA A 41 -5.70 -7.65 7.53
N LYS A 42 -5.55 -6.92 6.41
CA LYS A 42 -4.61 -5.80 6.30
C LYS A 42 -5.05 -4.60 7.15
N LEU A 43 -6.35 -4.32 7.22
CA LEU A 43 -6.89 -3.29 8.09
C LEU A 43 -6.69 -3.63 9.58
N GLN A 44 -7.00 -4.86 9.97
CA GLN A 44 -6.85 -5.35 11.35
C GLN A 44 -5.38 -5.29 11.82
N LYS A 45 -4.41 -5.57 10.93
CA LYS A 45 -2.97 -5.40 11.24
C LYS A 45 -2.66 -3.98 11.72
N ILE A 46 -3.17 -2.97 11.02
CA ILE A 46 -2.97 -1.55 11.38
C ILE A 46 -3.69 -1.23 12.69
N VAL A 47 -4.96 -1.64 12.83
CA VAL A 47 -5.77 -1.41 14.04
C VAL A 47 -5.11 -2.05 15.27
N ALA A 48 -4.60 -3.27 15.15
CA ALA A 48 -3.90 -3.95 16.24
C ALA A 48 -2.64 -3.20 16.68
N ALA A 49 -1.86 -2.68 15.73
CA ALA A 49 -0.69 -1.86 16.05
C ALA A 49 -1.07 -0.55 16.77
N ILE A 50 -2.16 0.10 16.35
CA ILE A 50 -2.67 1.30 17.03
C ILE A 50 -3.09 0.97 18.47
N LYS A 51 -3.88 -0.10 18.66
CA LYS A 51 -4.31 -0.54 20.00
C LYS A 51 -3.12 -0.85 20.90
N ALA A 52 -2.11 -1.54 20.38
CA ALA A 52 -0.90 -1.87 21.13
C ALA A 52 -0.07 -0.64 21.52
N ALA A 53 -0.14 0.46 20.76
CA ALA A 53 0.57 1.69 21.08
C ALA A 53 -0.17 2.62 22.06
N LEU A 54 -1.45 2.34 22.34
CA LEU A 54 -2.29 3.10 23.28
C LEU A 54 -2.46 2.41 24.63
N ALA A 55 -2.01 1.16 24.76
CA ALA A 55 -1.99 0.39 26.00
C ALA A 55 -0.75 0.72 26.83
#